data_AF-A0A5J6PWC0-F1
#
_entry.id   AF-A0A5J6PWC0-F1
#
_cell.length_a   1.000
_cell.length_b   1.000
_cell.length_c   1.000
_cell.angle_alpha   90.00
_cell.angle_beta   90.00
_cell.angle_gamma   90.00
#
_symmetry.space_group_name_H-M   'P 1'
#
loop_
_entity.id
_entity.type
_entity.pdbx_description
1 polymer ?
#
loop_
_entity_poly.entity_id
_entity_poly.type
_entity_poly.pdbx_seq_one_letter_code
_entity_poly.pdbx_strand_id
1 'polypeptide(L)'
;MAYISQYNFSRLIADPETVFGNFGLKIEDIQHKDVYEDKVIDWFTNLEKARLYLCKILLTDSDHPLNKEIKTHKWLKIKTEDFYKTALEPKKPRFHENNHCEWLQKDYINYNLPVDFLGKYGKEGVRKFRDWFKTKVNEENYYQSPKEWLENGMQSKFLAQVELKWGRVDWTRFSKEIYTNSGPIALDNHNLSKLKKKIDELLRKFDSWYKSLTTNEKNIIDSIKNNYCESKGLAEEFKDLAGEFKEKFKYPMQDLLLIYYYETAMNSNLSIKDSSILEELGFLPCKVCAASKQISNTPTIENADNSEVDIISSEKSNLNIEDIATDIYGWSKGGDISAADWIEMNSYDR
;
A
#
# COMPACT_ATOMS: atom_id res chain seq x y z
N MET A 1 3.00 19.30 7.17
CA MET A 1 1.81 18.45 7.06
C MET A 1 2.08 17.41 6.00
N ALA A 2 1.85 16.13 6.29
CA ALA A 2 1.99 15.05 5.34
C ALA A 2 0.64 14.39 5.02
N TYR A 3 0.47 14.02 3.76
CA TYR A 3 -0.67 13.35 3.16
C TYR A 3 -0.21 12.04 2.55
N ILE A 4 -1.01 10.99 2.68
CA ILE A 4 -0.68 9.64 2.21
C ILE A 4 -1.91 9.10 1.52
N SER A 5 -1.78 8.44 0.36
CA SER A 5 -2.93 7.76 -0.23
C SER A 5 -3.41 6.65 0.71
N GLN A 6 -4.71 6.37 0.71
CA GLN A 6 -5.26 5.24 1.48
C GLN A 6 -4.52 3.93 1.17
N TYR A 7 -4.17 3.74 -0.10
CA TYR A 7 -3.36 2.62 -0.56
C TYR A 7 -2.02 2.51 0.19
N ASN A 8 -1.26 3.60 0.25
CA ASN A 8 0.02 3.60 0.94
C ASN A 8 -0.14 3.49 2.46
N PHE A 9 -1.23 4.02 3.01
CA PHE A 9 -1.54 3.92 4.43
C PHE A 9 -1.90 2.49 4.84
N SER A 10 -2.66 1.75 4.03
CA SER A 10 -3.05 0.36 4.32
C SER A 10 -1.85 -0.59 4.40
N ARG A 11 -0.70 -0.21 3.85
CA ARG A 11 0.56 -0.96 3.93
C ARG A 11 1.24 -0.88 5.30
N LEU A 12 0.79 0.02 6.18
CA LEU A 12 1.23 0.02 7.57
C LEU A 12 0.66 -1.21 8.28
N ILE A 13 1.56 -2.02 8.85
CA ILE A 13 1.23 -3.19 9.66
C ILE A 13 1.87 -3.06 11.04
N ALA A 14 1.22 -3.64 12.04
CA ALA A 14 1.82 -3.80 13.36
C ALA A 14 2.91 -4.88 13.29
N ASP A 15 4.04 -4.62 13.93
CA ASP A 15 5.13 -5.59 14.04
C ASP A 15 5.01 -6.38 15.36
N PRO A 16 4.66 -7.67 15.34
CA PRO A 16 4.39 -8.44 16.56
C PRO A 16 5.58 -8.47 17.51
N GLU A 17 6.82 -8.49 16.99
CA GLU A 17 8.03 -8.57 17.80
C GLU A 17 8.26 -7.32 18.64
N THR A 18 7.94 -6.15 18.08
CA THR A 18 8.16 -4.86 18.75
C THR A 18 6.94 -4.42 19.53
N VAL A 19 5.74 -4.66 19.01
CA VAL A 19 4.46 -4.27 19.62
C VAL A 19 4.19 -5.05 20.90
N PHE A 20 4.53 -6.33 20.97
CA PHE A 20 4.30 -7.16 22.17
C PHE A 20 5.59 -7.55 22.89
N GLY A 21 6.71 -6.92 22.54
CA GLY A 21 8.00 -7.14 23.17
C GLY A 21 8.12 -6.51 24.57
N ASN A 22 9.33 -6.48 25.12
CA ASN A 22 9.61 -6.02 26.49
C ASN A 22 9.20 -4.56 26.78
N PHE A 23 9.09 -3.73 25.74
CA PHE A 23 8.63 -2.34 25.81
C PHE A 23 7.30 -2.15 25.06
N GLY A 24 6.58 -3.25 24.82
CA GLY A 24 5.42 -3.31 23.95
C GLY A 24 4.13 -2.76 24.57
N LEU A 25 3.18 -2.48 23.70
CA LEU A 25 1.79 -2.16 24.03
C LEU A 25 1.14 -3.40 24.67
N LYS A 26 0.68 -3.27 25.93
CA LYS A 26 -0.08 -4.36 26.55
C LYS A 26 -1.46 -4.40 25.93
N ILE A 27 -1.91 -5.60 25.61
CA ILE A 27 -3.19 -5.81 24.91
C ILE A 27 -4.37 -5.41 25.81
N GLU A 28 -4.25 -5.62 27.13
CA GLU A 28 -5.27 -5.20 28.10
C GLU A 28 -5.52 -3.68 28.07
N ASP A 29 -4.55 -2.90 27.59
CA ASP A 29 -4.66 -1.44 27.49
C ASP A 29 -5.47 -1.00 26.26
N ILE A 30 -5.72 -1.89 25.29
CA ILE A 30 -6.50 -1.60 24.08
C ILE A 30 -7.96 -2.01 24.30
N GLN A 31 -8.79 -1.05 24.65
CA GLN A 31 -10.23 -1.22 24.79
C GLN A 31 -10.93 -1.20 23.42
N HIS A 32 -12.10 -1.82 23.30
CA HIS A 32 -12.86 -1.82 22.03
C HIS A 32 -13.16 -0.40 21.51
N LYS A 33 -13.41 0.53 22.43
CA LYS A 33 -13.64 1.94 22.11
C LYS A 33 -12.43 2.64 21.48
N ASP A 34 -11.24 2.10 21.73
CA ASP A 34 -10.00 2.63 21.18
C ASP A 34 -9.92 2.32 19.68
N VAL A 35 -10.57 1.23 19.24
CA VAL A 35 -10.73 0.89 17.82
C VAL A 35 -11.89 1.68 17.19
N TYR A 36 -13.12 1.62 17.70
CA TYR A 36 -14.24 2.33 17.06
C TYR A 36 -15.39 2.74 18.00
N GLU A 37 -15.49 4.04 18.29
CA GLU A 37 -16.56 4.68 19.07
C GLU A 37 -16.97 3.86 20.30
N ASP A 38 -18.27 3.65 20.55
CA ASP A 38 -18.75 2.85 21.68
C ASP A 38 -19.11 1.40 21.27
N LYS A 39 -18.70 0.96 20.08
CA LYS A 39 -19.10 -0.34 19.55
C LYS A 39 -18.07 -1.42 19.86
N VAL A 40 -18.57 -2.56 20.33
CA VAL A 40 -17.74 -3.75 20.54
C VAL A 40 -17.55 -4.46 19.20
N ILE A 41 -16.31 -4.45 18.70
CA ILE A 41 -15.88 -5.25 17.55
C ILE A 41 -14.85 -6.25 18.06
N ASP A 42 -15.27 -7.50 18.25
CA ASP A 42 -14.48 -8.61 18.78
C ASP A 42 -13.90 -9.52 17.68
N TRP A 43 -13.87 -9.03 16.44
CA TRP A 43 -13.50 -9.82 15.25
C TRP A 43 -12.00 -9.95 15.04
N PHE A 44 -11.23 -9.06 15.66
CA PHE A 44 -9.82 -8.84 15.35
C PHE A 44 -8.91 -9.55 16.35
N THR A 45 -7.81 -10.10 15.85
CA THR A 45 -6.72 -10.55 16.70
C THR A 45 -6.09 -9.38 17.44
N ASN A 46 -5.34 -9.67 18.49
CA ASN A 46 -4.65 -8.63 19.25
C ASN A 46 -3.71 -7.79 18.38
N LEU A 47 -3.00 -8.42 17.43
CA LEU A 47 -2.12 -7.70 16.49
C LEU A 47 -2.91 -6.79 15.54
N GLU A 48 -4.08 -7.23 15.08
CA GLU A 48 -4.94 -6.43 14.21
C GLU A 48 -5.56 -5.26 14.97
N LYS A 49 -5.99 -5.46 16.23
CA LYS A 49 -6.45 -4.37 17.11
C LYS A 49 -5.35 -3.35 17.34
N ALA A 50 -4.14 -3.81 17.67
CA ALA A 50 -2.98 -2.95 17.83
C ALA A 50 -2.71 -2.14 16.56
N ARG A 51 -2.69 -2.79 15.38
CA ARG A 51 -2.54 -2.09 14.09
C ARG A 51 -3.59 -1.00 13.92
N LEU A 52 -4.88 -1.32 14.10
CA LEU A 52 -5.97 -0.36 13.91
C LEU A 52 -5.85 0.82 14.89
N TYR A 53 -5.56 0.55 16.16
CA TYR A 53 -5.43 1.57 17.19
C TYR A 53 -4.21 2.48 16.96
N LEU A 54 -3.04 1.92 16.65
CA LEU A 54 -1.84 2.70 16.34
C LEU A 54 -2.03 3.55 15.07
N CYS A 55 -2.70 3.01 14.04
CA CYS A 55 -3.06 3.76 12.84
C CYS A 55 -4.03 4.92 13.15
N LYS A 56 -5.01 4.71 14.03
CA LYS A 56 -5.92 5.77 14.50
C LYS A 56 -5.14 6.88 15.20
N ILE A 57 -4.27 6.54 16.17
CA ILE A 57 -3.41 7.51 16.88
C ILE A 57 -2.58 8.32 15.88
N LEU A 58 -1.87 7.64 14.98
CA LEU A 58 -1.00 8.28 13.99
C LEU A 58 -1.73 9.33 13.14
N LEU A 59 -3.00 9.09 12.81
CA LEU A 59 -3.80 9.97 11.96
C LEU A 59 -4.57 11.05 12.73
N THR A 60 -5.16 10.71 13.88
CA THR A 60 -6.16 11.55 14.54
C THR A 60 -5.68 12.15 15.85
N ASP A 61 -4.55 11.71 16.42
CA ASP A 61 -4.09 12.15 17.73
C ASP A 61 -2.57 12.28 17.79
N SER A 62 -2.05 13.38 17.19
CA SER A 62 -0.62 13.64 17.11
C SER A 62 0.07 13.78 18.46
N ASP A 63 -0.69 14.16 19.50
CA ASP A 63 -0.17 14.50 20.82
C ASP A 63 -0.32 13.32 21.79
N HIS A 64 -0.87 12.20 21.32
CA HIS A 64 -0.99 10.97 22.09
C HIS A 64 0.38 10.48 22.59
N PRO A 65 0.50 10.03 23.86
CA PRO A 65 1.77 9.55 24.41
C PRO A 65 2.43 8.45 23.57
N LEU A 66 1.61 7.55 23.01
CA LEU A 66 2.09 6.45 22.17
C LEU A 66 2.63 6.90 20.81
N ASN A 67 2.40 8.13 20.35
CA ASN A 67 2.90 8.57 19.05
C ASN A 67 4.43 8.57 19.00
N LYS A 68 5.07 8.98 20.11
CA LYS A 68 6.52 8.90 20.30
C LYS A 68 7.01 7.45 20.38
N GLU A 69 6.21 6.57 20.97
CA GLU A 69 6.55 5.16 21.14
C GLU A 69 6.46 4.38 19.81
N ILE A 70 5.46 4.68 18.97
CA ILE A 70 5.35 4.15 17.60
C ILE A 70 6.66 4.37 16.84
N LYS A 71 7.20 5.58 16.96
CA LYS A 71 8.45 6.03 16.35
C LYS A 71 9.66 5.31 16.95
N THR A 72 9.81 5.39 18.27
CA THR A 72 11.00 4.90 19.00
C THR A 72 11.16 3.39 18.91
N HIS A 73 10.05 2.65 19.04
CA HIS A 73 10.06 1.19 19.13
C HIS A 73 9.67 0.51 17.82
N LYS A 74 9.39 1.27 16.75
CA LYS A 74 9.00 0.74 15.43
C LYS A 74 7.85 -0.26 15.52
N TRP A 75 6.81 0.12 16.25
CA TRP A 75 5.60 -0.70 16.41
C TRP A 75 4.80 -0.87 15.12
N LEU A 76 4.95 0.09 14.20
CA LEU A 76 4.44 0.00 12.85
C LEU A 76 5.61 -0.18 11.88
N LYS A 77 5.39 -0.96 10.83
CA LYS A 77 6.30 -1.08 9.68
C LYS A 77 5.52 -1.10 8.37
N ILE A 78 6.21 -0.75 7.30
CA ILE A 78 5.64 -0.83 5.96
C ILE A 78 5.80 -2.25 5.41
N LYS A 79 4.69 -2.85 5.03
CA LYS A 79 4.66 -4.07 4.24
C LYS A 79 4.95 -3.76 2.76
N THR A 80 6.08 -4.25 2.26
CA THR A 80 6.50 -4.18 0.85
C THR A 80 7.00 -5.54 0.40
N GLU A 81 6.11 -6.53 0.35
CA GLU A 81 6.44 -7.87 -0.12
C GLU A 81 6.44 -7.92 -1.64
N ASP A 82 7.44 -8.59 -2.21
CA ASP A 82 7.54 -8.85 -3.64
C ASP A 82 7.19 -10.30 -3.93
N PHE A 83 6.05 -10.50 -4.58
CA PHE A 83 5.57 -11.82 -4.99
C PHE A 83 6.13 -12.25 -6.35
N TYR A 84 6.96 -11.44 -7.00
CA TYR A 84 7.58 -11.75 -8.29
C TYR A 84 6.58 -12.04 -9.43
N LYS A 85 5.32 -11.58 -9.28
CA LYS A 85 4.25 -11.74 -10.28
C LYS A 85 4.22 -10.62 -11.33
N THR A 86 4.97 -9.55 -11.11
CA THR A 86 4.90 -8.34 -11.93
C THR A 86 6.26 -7.95 -12.52
N ALA A 87 6.21 -7.38 -13.72
CA ALA A 87 7.34 -6.84 -14.47
C ALA A 87 8.08 -5.70 -13.76
N LEU A 88 7.47 -5.15 -12.72
CA LEU A 88 7.98 -4.01 -12.01
C LEU A 88 7.83 -4.22 -10.49
N GLU A 89 8.90 -3.90 -9.78
CA GLU A 89 9.10 -4.20 -8.36
C GLU A 89 8.25 -3.30 -7.47
N PRO A 90 7.67 -3.83 -6.37
CA PRO A 90 6.98 -3.00 -5.38
C PRO A 90 7.90 -1.88 -4.87
N LYS A 91 7.41 -0.63 -4.87
CA LYS A 91 8.16 0.52 -4.38
C LYS A 91 7.79 0.86 -2.94
N LYS A 92 8.72 1.50 -2.23
CA LYS A 92 8.43 2.12 -0.94
C LYS A 92 7.30 3.15 -1.11
N PRO A 93 6.33 3.20 -0.19
CA PRO A 93 5.24 4.15 -0.26
C PRO A 93 5.77 5.57 -0.09
N ARG A 94 5.05 6.53 -0.68
CA ARG A 94 5.42 7.95 -0.59
C ARG A 94 4.37 8.74 0.16
N PHE A 95 4.82 9.77 0.88
CA PHE A 95 3.95 10.80 1.44
C PHE A 95 4.11 12.12 0.68
N HIS A 96 3.10 12.96 0.74
CA HIS A 96 2.98 14.21 0.00
C HIS A 96 2.81 15.36 0.97
N GLU A 97 3.31 16.53 0.65
CA GLU A 97 3.15 17.72 1.50
C GLU A 97 1.99 18.61 1.04
N ASN A 98 1.45 18.29 -0.14
CA ASN A 98 0.32 18.97 -0.76
C ASN A 98 -0.77 17.92 -1.03
N ASN A 99 -1.96 18.11 -0.47
CA ASN A 99 -3.14 17.27 -0.68
C ASN A 99 -3.68 17.32 -2.13
N HIS A 100 -3.28 18.34 -2.90
CA HIS A 100 -3.62 18.51 -4.32
C HIS A 100 -2.50 18.04 -5.27
N CYS A 101 -1.49 17.32 -4.78
CA CYS A 101 -0.47 16.75 -5.65
C CYS A 101 -1.10 15.75 -6.64
N GLU A 102 -0.87 15.91 -7.96
CA GLU A 102 -1.42 14.99 -8.97
C GLU A 102 -1.06 13.53 -8.67
N TRP A 103 0.16 13.31 -8.16
CA TRP A 103 0.70 11.99 -7.90
C TRP A 103 0.06 11.31 -6.69
N LEU A 104 -0.61 12.08 -5.83
CA LEU A 104 -1.43 11.51 -4.77
C LEU A 104 -2.66 10.82 -5.35
N GLN A 105 -3.17 11.32 -6.49
CA GLN A 105 -4.41 10.89 -7.17
C GLN A 105 -4.18 10.00 -8.40
N LYS A 106 -2.98 9.98 -8.95
CA LYS A 106 -2.67 9.31 -10.21
C LYS A 106 -2.73 7.79 -10.08
N ASP A 107 -3.54 7.16 -10.93
CA ASP A 107 -3.52 5.71 -11.13
C ASP A 107 -2.13 5.22 -11.52
N TYR A 108 -1.85 3.95 -11.24
CA TYR A 108 -0.56 3.35 -11.56
C TYR A 108 -0.72 2.14 -12.45
N ILE A 109 0.34 1.86 -13.20
CA ILE A 109 0.37 0.75 -14.15
C ILE A 109 1.40 -0.26 -13.66
N ASN A 110 1.08 -1.55 -13.73
CA ASN A 110 2.08 -2.62 -13.72
C ASN A 110 1.79 -3.59 -14.87
N TYR A 111 2.67 -4.55 -15.07
CA TYR A 111 2.46 -5.61 -16.04
C TYR A 111 2.59 -6.95 -15.35
N ASN A 112 1.56 -7.77 -15.46
CA ASN A 112 1.61 -9.12 -14.94
C ASN A 112 2.51 -9.97 -15.81
N LEU A 113 3.40 -10.70 -15.16
CA LEU A 113 4.18 -11.73 -15.81
C LEU A 113 3.27 -12.93 -16.09
N PRO A 114 3.55 -13.72 -17.15
CA PRO A 114 2.87 -14.99 -17.35
C PRO A 114 2.93 -15.86 -16.08
N VAL A 115 1.85 -16.55 -15.76
CA VAL A 115 1.71 -17.34 -14.52
C VAL A 115 2.85 -18.33 -14.29
N ASP A 116 3.37 -18.91 -15.38
CA ASP A 116 4.44 -19.90 -15.31
C ASP A 116 5.84 -19.27 -15.28
N PHE A 117 5.98 -17.96 -15.47
CA PHE A 117 7.28 -17.30 -15.59
C PHE A 117 8.14 -17.48 -14.33
N LEU A 118 7.56 -17.24 -13.16
CA LEU A 118 8.23 -17.45 -11.88
C LEU A 118 8.63 -18.92 -11.69
N GLY A 119 7.74 -19.86 -12.03
CA GLY A 119 8.02 -21.30 -11.94
C GLY A 119 9.13 -21.76 -12.89
N LYS A 120 9.24 -21.15 -14.09
CA LYS A 120 10.24 -21.53 -15.11
C LYS A 120 11.61 -20.92 -14.89
N TYR A 121 11.68 -19.67 -14.45
CA TYR A 121 12.96 -18.93 -14.37
C TYR A 121 13.35 -18.54 -12.94
N GLY A 122 12.50 -18.80 -11.94
CA GLY A 122 12.74 -18.47 -10.55
C GLY A 122 12.78 -16.96 -10.28
N LYS A 123 13.00 -16.60 -9.00
CA LYS A 123 13.11 -15.20 -8.55
C LYS A 123 14.22 -14.45 -9.29
N GLU A 124 15.33 -15.13 -9.59
CA GLU A 124 16.46 -14.53 -10.29
C GLU A 124 16.15 -14.22 -11.76
N GLY A 125 15.41 -15.09 -12.45
CA GLY A 125 14.92 -14.81 -13.79
C GLY A 125 13.98 -13.60 -13.84
N VAL A 126 13.12 -13.45 -12.83
CA VAL A 126 12.24 -12.28 -12.69
C VAL A 126 13.03 -10.99 -12.51
N ARG A 127 14.10 -11.01 -11.69
CA ARG A 127 15.00 -9.84 -11.54
C ARG A 127 15.68 -9.47 -12.85
N LYS A 128 16.27 -10.45 -13.55
CA LYS A 128 16.88 -10.23 -14.87
C LYS A 128 15.89 -9.70 -15.89
N PHE A 129 14.66 -10.19 -15.88
CA PHE A 129 13.59 -9.65 -16.71
C PHE A 129 13.29 -8.19 -16.36
N ARG A 130 13.12 -7.86 -15.08
CA ARG A 130 12.84 -6.49 -14.60
C ARG A 130 13.95 -5.52 -15.01
N ASP A 131 15.20 -5.93 -14.89
CA ASP A 131 16.36 -5.13 -15.28
C ASP A 131 16.34 -4.87 -16.78
N TRP A 132 16.16 -5.92 -17.59
CA TRP A 132 16.02 -5.78 -19.04
C TRP A 132 14.83 -4.91 -19.43
N PHE A 133 13.68 -5.08 -18.77
CA PHE A 133 12.43 -4.37 -19.08
C PHE A 133 12.56 -2.85 -18.91
N LYS A 134 13.45 -2.41 -18.01
CA LYS A 134 13.77 -1.00 -17.74
C LYS A 134 14.99 -0.48 -18.51
N THR A 135 15.87 -1.37 -18.99
CA THR A 135 17.13 -0.99 -19.63
C THR A 135 16.89 -0.56 -21.07
N LYS A 136 17.37 0.63 -21.44
CA LYS A 136 17.32 1.10 -22.84
C LYS A 136 18.19 0.20 -23.70
N VAL A 137 17.61 -0.37 -24.76
CA VAL A 137 18.32 -1.22 -25.72
C VAL A 137 18.71 -0.35 -26.90
N ASN A 138 19.99 -0.34 -27.26
CA ASN A 138 20.48 0.41 -28.41
C ASN A 138 20.42 -0.49 -29.66
N GLU A 139 19.39 -0.30 -30.48
CA GLU A 139 19.28 -0.90 -31.81
C GLU A 139 19.06 0.23 -32.82
N GLU A 140 20.01 0.38 -33.74
CA GLU A 140 19.91 1.14 -35.00
C GLU A 140 18.94 2.35 -34.97
N ASN A 141 19.23 3.33 -34.09
CA ASN A 141 18.51 4.62 -33.91
C ASN A 141 17.35 4.67 -32.90
N TYR A 142 17.09 3.60 -32.13
CA TYR A 142 16.10 3.63 -31.06
C TYR A 142 16.77 3.40 -29.70
N TYR A 143 16.78 4.43 -28.86
CA TYR A 143 17.28 4.37 -27.48
C TYR A 143 16.09 4.26 -26.51
N GLN A 144 15.43 3.10 -26.54
CA GLN A 144 14.20 2.85 -25.78
C GLN A 144 14.27 1.50 -25.06
N SER A 145 13.65 1.44 -23.89
CA SER A 145 13.44 0.26 -23.09
C SER A 145 12.23 -0.56 -23.58
N PRO A 146 12.17 -1.87 -23.27
CA PRO A 146 11.00 -2.70 -23.56
C PRO A 146 9.69 -2.14 -22.98
N LYS A 147 9.75 -1.49 -21.81
CA LYS A 147 8.61 -0.76 -21.24
C LYS A 147 8.12 0.37 -22.15
N GLU A 148 9.04 1.21 -22.63
CA GLU A 148 8.72 2.31 -23.54
C GLU A 148 8.19 1.80 -24.88
N TRP A 149 8.63 0.63 -25.35
CA TRP A 149 8.04 0.01 -26.55
C TRP A 149 6.55 -0.24 -26.37
N LEU A 150 6.14 -0.79 -25.23
CA LEU A 150 4.72 -1.03 -24.94
C LEU A 150 3.94 0.28 -24.80
N GLU A 151 4.53 1.30 -24.18
CA GLU A 151 3.91 2.62 -24.04
C GLU A 151 3.73 3.34 -25.39
N ASN A 152 4.61 3.08 -26.35
CA ASN A 152 4.53 3.60 -27.73
C ASN A 152 3.79 2.66 -28.71
N GLY A 153 3.09 1.64 -28.22
CA GLY A 153 2.29 0.73 -29.05
C GLY A 153 3.09 -0.29 -29.88
N MET A 154 4.39 -0.46 -29.62
CA MET A 154 5.27 -1.40 -30.33
C MET A 154 5.22 -2.82 -29.72
N GLN A 155 4.02 -3.37 -29.59
CA GLN A 155 3.80 -4.67 -28.94
C GLN A 155 4.50 -5.83 -29.69
N SER A 156 4.47 -5.84 -31.02
CA SER A 156 5.12 -6.90 -31.81
C SER A 156 6.64 -6.93 -31.60
N LYS A 157 7.27 -5.76 -31.42
CA LYS A 157 8.72 -5.67 -31.12
C LYS A 157 9.02 -6.24 -29.73
N PHE A 158 8.21 -5.89 -28.73
CA PHE A 158 8.32 -6.45 -27.39
C PHE A 158 8.19 -7.98 -27.41
N LEU A 159 7.15 -8.51 -28.07
CA LEU A 159 6.90 -9.95 -28.15
C LEU A 159 8.05 -10.71 -28.83
N ALA A 160 8.55 -10.22 -29.97
CA ALA A 160 9.67 -10.86 -30.65
C ALA A 160 10.93 -10.92 -29.77
N GLN A 161 11.27 -9.83 -29.08
CA GLN A 161 12.47 -9.77 -28.24
C GLN A 161 12.34 -10.59 -26.95
N VAL A 162 11.15 -10.58 -26.35
CA VAL A 162 10.90 -11.33 -25.12
C VAL A 162 10.85 -12.84 -25.38
N GLU A 163 10.33 -13.27 -26.53
CA GLU A 163 10.36 -14.68 -26.94
C GLU A 163 11.77 -15.17 -27.24
N LEU A 164 12.65 -14.33 -27.81
CA LEU A 164 14.06 -14.69 -28.02
C LEU A 164 14.81 -14.89 -26.70
N LYS A 165 14.57 -14.02 -25.70
CA LYS A 165 15.26 -14.08 -24.40
C LYS A 165 14.65 -15.08 -23.43
N TRP A 166 13.33 -15.29 -23.49
CA TRP A 166 12.56 -16.10 -22.55
C TRP A 166 11.47 -16.95 -23.24
N GLY A 167 11.81 -17.64 -24.32
CA GLY A 167 10.85 -18.38 -25.16
C GLY A 167 10.17 -19.62 -24.56
N ARG A 168 10.42 -19.96 -23.28
CA ARG A 168 9.80 -21.12 -22.60
C ARG A 168 8.50 -20.79 -21.85
N VAL A 169 7.92 -19.62 -22.09
CA VAL A 169 6.65 -19.19 -21.47
C VAL A 169 5.72 -18.62 -22.54
N ASP A 170 4.43 -18.67 -22.25
CA ASP A 170 3.40 -18.04 -23.08
C ASP A 170 3.27 -16.55 -22.74
N TRP A 171 3.82 -15.71 -23.61
CA TRP A 171 3.80 -14.25 -23.44
C TRP A 171 2.46 -13.60 -23.80
N THR A 172 1.48 -14.34 -24.33
CA THR A 172 0.13 -13.80 -24.57
C THR A 172 -0.59 -13.44 -23.27
N ARG A 173 -0.16 -14.03 -22.14
CA ARG A 173 -0.66 -13.74 -20.79
C ARG A 173 0.04 -12.56 -20.12
N PHE A 174 1.01 -11.93 -20.79
CA PHE A 174 1.61 -10.69 -20.30
C PHE A 174 0.62 -9.54 -20.51
N SER A 175 0.09 -9.02 -19.43
CA SER A 175 -0.98 -8.01 -19.48
C SER A 175 -0.57 -6.73 -18.75
N LYS A 176 -0.87 -5.58 -19.37
CA LYS A 176 -0.83 -4.28 -18.70
C LYS A 176 -2.06 -4.17 -17.79
N GLU A 177 -1.83 -3.94 -16.51
CA GLU A 177 -2.89 -3.67 -15.54
C GLU A 177 -2.81 -2.21 -15.08
N ILE A 178 -3.96 -1.53 -15.12
CA ILE A 178 -4.14 -0.23 -14.50
C ILE A 178 -4.74 -0.48 -13.14
N TYR A 179 -4.02 -0.06 -12.11
CA TYR A 179 -4.49 -0.10 -10.75
C TYR A 179 -4.93 1.30 -10.37
N THR A 180 -6.17 1.37 -9.92
CA THR A 180 -6.71 2.63 -9.43
C THR A 180 -5.98 3.02 -8.17
N ASN A 181 -5.35 4.20 -8.18
CA ASN A 181 -4.86 4.77 -6.94
C ASN A 181 -6.10 5.22 -6.18
N SER A 182 -6.16 4.91 -4.89
CA SER A 182 -7.28 5.37 -4.05
C SER A 182 -7.40 6.89 -4.07
N GLY A 183 -6.34 7.64 -4.43
CA GLY A 183 -6.31 9.07 -4.19
C GLY A 183 -6.46 9.38 -2.69
N PRO A 184 -6.58 10.66 -2.29
CA PRO A 184 -7.67 11.00 -1.39
C PRO A 184 -8.93 10.74 -2.21
N ILE A 185 -9.73 9.74 -1.88
CA ILE A 185 -10.81 9.43 -2.79
C ILE A 185 -11.69 10.68 -2.88
N ALA A 186 -11.88 11.19 -4.10
CA ALA A 186 -13.12 11.88 -4.44
C ALA A 186 -14.23 10.82 -4.42
N LEU A 187 -14.42 10.15 -3.27
CA LEU A 187 -15.61 9.36 -2.96
C LEU A 187 -16.62 10.43 -2.63
N ASP A 188 -17.09 11.11 -3.67
CA ASP A 188 -18.40 11.72 -3.77
C ASP A 188 -19.10 11.90 -2.41
N ASN A 189 -18.63 12.90 -1.64
CA ASN A 189 -19.06 13.16 -0.27
C ASN A 189 -19.48 11.88 0.47
N HIS A 190 -18.55 10.98 0.75
CA HIS A 190 -18.71 10.06 1.86
C HIS A 190 -18.59 10.89 3.14
N ASN A 191 -19.65 11.68 3.37
CA ASN A 191 -20.05 12.17 4.68
C ASN A 191 -19.75 11.03 5.65
N LEU A 192 -18.92 11.27 6.68
CA LEU A 192 -18.58 10.27 7.69
C LEU A 192 -19.81 9.45 8.10
N SER A 193 -21.00 10.06 8.10
CA SER A 193 -22.31 9.39 8.19
C SER A 193 -22.49 8.14 7.29
N LYS A 194 -22.15 8.18 6.00
CA LYS A 194 -22.20 7.02 5.08
C LYS A 194 -21.22 5.92 5.50
N LEU A 195 -20.01 6.25 5.92
CA LEU A 195 -19.05 5.25 6.42
C LEU A 195 -19.53 4.61 7.71
N LYS A 196 -20.03 5.41 8.65
CA LYS A 196 -20.69 4.91 9.87
C LYS A 196 -21.85 3.97 9.52
N LYS A 197 -22.72 4.35 8.56
CA LYS A 197 -23.81 3.49 8.08
C LYS A 197 -23.30 2.18 7.47
N LYS A 198 -22.20 2.18 6.72
CA LYS A 198 -21.59 0.96 6.16
C LYS A 198 -21.03 0.05 7.25
N ILE A 199 -20.35 0.61 8.25
CA ILE A 199 -19.87 -0.13 9.43
C ILE A 199 -21.06 -0.77 10.17
N ASP A 200 -22.12 0.01 10.40
CA ASP A 200 -23.32 -0.42 11.10
C ASP A 200 -24.07 -1.53 10.34
N GLU A 201 -24.16 -1.38 9.02
CA GLU A 201 -24.73 -2.39 8.14
C GLU A 201 -23.91 -3.68 8.17
N LEU A 202 -22.58 -3.59 8.19
CA LEU A 202 -21.69 -4.74 8.24
C LEU A 202 -21.80 -5.48 9.57
N LEU A 203 -21.85 -4.76 10.70
CA LEU A 203 -22.13 -5.33 12.02
C LEU A 203 -23.48 -6.07 12.03
N ARG A 204 -24.54 -5.45 11.51
CA ARG A 204 -25.87 -6.09 11.44
C ARG A 204 -25.89 -7.33 10.54
N LYS A 205 -25.19 -7.28 9.39
CA LYS A 205 -25.05 -8.45 8.49
C LYS A 205 -24.31 -9.59 9.18
N PHE A 206 -23.24 -9.28 9.91
CA PHE A 206 -22.53 -10.26 10.72
C PHE A 206 -23.44 -10.86 11.78
N ASP A 207 -24.19 -10.05 12.55
CA ASP A 207 -25.10 -10.57 13.57
C ASP A 207 -26.15 -11.50 12.99
N SER A 208 -26.72 -11.17 11.83
CA SER A 208 -27.70 -12.01 11.15
C SER A 208 -27.09 -13.32 10.68
N TRP A 209 -25.91 -13.26 10.05
CA TRP A 209 -25.18 -14.43 9.58
C TRP A 209 -24.78 -15.33 10.74
N TYR A 210 -24.15 -14.76 11.77
CA TYR A 210 -23.71 -15.49 12.96
C TYR A 210 -24.88 -16.14 13.69
N LYS A 211 -26.05 -15.48 13.79
CA LYS A 211 -27.26 -16.09 14.38
C LYS A 211 -27.74 -17.32 13.62
N SER A 212 -27.56 -17.34 12.29
CA SER A 212 -27.97 -18.46 11.43
C SER A 212 -27.08 -19.69 11.56
N LEU A 213 -25.88 -19.55 12.14
CA LEU A 213 -24.94 -20.65 12.36
C LEU A 213 -25.41 -21.59 13.48
N THR A 214 -25.04 -22.86 13.35
CA THR A 214 -25.16 -23.87 14.40
C THR A 214 -24.25 -23.56 15.60
N THR A 215 -24.50 -24.19 16.74
CA THR A 215 -23.66 -24.01 17.95
C THR A 215 -22.19 -24.35 17.70
N ASN A 216 -21.92 -25.40 16.93
CA ASN A 216 -20.55 -25.81 16.65
C ASN A 216 -19.84 -24.77 15.75
N GLU A 217 -20.49 -24.31 14.69
CA GLU A 217 -19.97 -23.26 13.81
C GLU A 217 -19.72 -21.95 14.56
N LYS A 218 -20.61 -21.57 15.49
CA LYS A 218 -20.42 -20.40 16.38
C LYS A 218 -19.16 -20.54 17.21
N ASN A 219 -18.94 -21.68 17.86
CA ASN A 219 -17.74 -21.95 18.65
C ASN A 219 -16.46 -21.85 17.79
N ILE A 220 -16.51 -22.35 16.56
CA ILE A 220 -15.40 -22.21 15.61
C ILE A 220 -15.15 -20.74 15.30
N ILE A 221 -16.19 -19.98 14.93
CA ILE A 221 -16.04 -18.55 14.66
C ILE A 221 -15.51 -17.80 15.88
N ASP A 222 -15.99 -18.08 17.08
CA ASP A 222 -15.51 -17.44 18.30
C ASP A 222 -14.06 -17.83 18.63
N SER A 223 -13.63 -19.04 18.28
CA SER A 223 -12.23 -19.44 18.40
C SER A 223 -11.31 -18.72 17.39
N ILE A 224 -11.84 -18.35 16.22
CA ILE A 224 -11.12 -17.61 15.17
C ILE A 224 -11.14 -16.10 15.46
N LYS A 225 -12.21 -15.59 16.07
CA LYS A 225 -12.24 -14.25 16.65
C LYS A 225 -11.14 -14.15 17.70
N ASN A 226 -10.45 -13.00 17.73
CA ASN A 226 -9.37 -12.72 18.68
C ASN A 226 -8.10 -13.59 18.61
N ASN A 227 -8.11 -14.75 17.94
CA ASN A 227 -6.93 -15.61 17.79
C ASN A 227 -6.38 -15.61 16.37
N TYR A 228 -5.06 -15.76 16.27
CA TYR A 228 -4.40 -16.12 15.01
C TYR A 228 -4.61 -17.63 14.77
N CYS A 229 -5.85 -18.05 14.50
CA CYS A 229 -6.11 -19.40 14.06
C CYS A 229 -5.80 -19.49 12.55
N GLU A 230 -4.64 -20.06 12.20
CA GLU A 230 -4.42 -20.56 10.86
C GLU A 230 -5.44 -21.67 10.60
N SER A 231 -6.14 -21.61 9.48
CA SER A 231 -7.10 -22.63 9.05
C SER A 231 -6.49 -24.03 8.90
N LYS A 232 -5.16 -24.18 9.08
CA LYS A 232 -4.43 -25.45 9.01
C LYS A 232 -4.83 -26.47 10.08
N GLY A 233 -5.36 -26.04 11.23
CA GLY A 233 -5.83 -26.94 12.29
C GLY A 233 -7.33 -27.23 12.26
N LEU A 234 -8.07 -26.58 11.36
CA LEU A 234 -9.51 -26.76 11.22
C LEU A 234 -9.79 -27.93 10.28
N ALA A 235 -10.83 -28.70 10.60
CA ALA A 235 -11.38 -29.67 9.67
C ALA A 235 -11.82 -28.94 8.38
N GLU A 236 -11.76 -29.63 7.24
CA GLU A 236 -11.93 -29.02 5.91
C GLU A 236 -13.26 -28.26 5.80
N GLU A 237 -14.32 -28.81 6.39
CA GLU A 237 -15.66 -28.22 6.44
C GLU A 237 -15.72 -26.86 7.16
N PHE A 238 -14.75 -26.54 8.01
CA PHE A 238 -14.67 -25.28 8.73
C PHE A 238 -13.72 -24.27 8.08
N LYS A 239 -12.91 -24.70 7.10
CA LYS A 239 -12.05 -23.78 6.35
C LYS A 239 -12.87 -22.83 5.50
N ASP A 240 -13.92 -23.33 4.86
CA ASP A 240 -14.85 -22.52 4.08
C ASP A 240 -15.58 -21.50 4.96
N LEU A 241 -16.07 -21.93 6.12
CA LEU A 241 -16.71 -21.04 7.10
C LEU A 241 -15.75 -19.94 7.60
N ALA A 242 -14.50 -20.31 7.92
CA ALA A 242 -13.47 -19.36 8.33
C ALA A 242 -13.09 -18.38 7.22
N GLY A 243 -13.03 -18.86 5.97
CA GLY A 243 -12.83 -18.05 4.78
C GLY A 243 -13.95 -17.06 4.58
N GLU A 244 -15.20 -17.53 4.64
CA GLU A 244 -16.39 -16.69 4.53
C GLU A 244 -16.41 -15.59 5.60
N PHE A 245 -16.11 -15.92 6.86
CA PHE A 245 -16.02 -14.93 7.93
C PHE A 245 -14.98 -13.84 7.62
N LYS A 246 -13.79 -14.26 7.19
CA LYS A 246 -12.68 -13.35 6.89
C LYS A 246 -13.02 -12.42 5.72
N GLU A 247 -13.52 -12.99 4.62
CA GLU A 247 -13.78 -12.26 3.38
C GLU A 247 -15.02 -11.37 3.45
N LYS A 248 -16.11 -11.83 4.06
CA LYS A 248 -17.37 -11.08 4.08
C LYS A 248 -17.46 -10.07 5.20
N PHE A 249 -16.73 -10.26 6.31
CA PHE A 249 -16.87 -9.42 7.51
C PHE A 249 -15.56 -8.84 7.99
N LYS A 250 -14.56 -9.69 8.29
CA LYS A 250 -13.34 -9.24 8.97
C LYS A 250 -12.51 -8.25 8.13
N TYR A 251 -12.12 -8.63 6.91
CA TYR A 251 -11.31 -7.76 6.06
C TYR A 251 -12.08 -6.51 5.62
N PRO A 252 -13.36 -6.60 5.18
CA PRO A 252 -14.14 -5.40 4.89
C PRO A 252 -14.25 -4.43 6.08
N MET A 253 -14.36 -4.94 7.31
CA MET A 253 -14.39 -4.08 8.49
C MET A 253 -13.05 -3.40 8.75
N GLN A 254 -11.92 -4.11 8.61
CA GLN A 254 -10.59 -3.49 8.73
C GLN A 254 -10.42 -2.35 7.72
N ASP A 255 -10.80 -2.58 6.46
CA ASP A 255 -10.72 -1.56 5.42
C ASP A 255 -11.62 -0.36 5.73
N LEU A 256 -12.87 -0.60 6.13
CA LEU A 256 -13.80 0.47 6.51
C LEU A 256 -13.28 1.31 7.69
N LEU A 257 -12.67 0.69 8.70
CA LEU A 257 -12.12 1.40 9.85
C LEU A 257 -10.90 2.25 9.47
N LEU A 258 -9.97 1.72 8.66
CA LEU A 258 -8.83 2.48 8.17
C LEU A 258 -9.27 3.68 7.32
N ILE A 259 -10.26 3.49 6.44
CA ILE A 259 -10.89 4.59 5.68
C ILE A 259 -11.51 5.59 6.64
N TYR A 260 -12.25 5.13 7.64
CA TYR A 260 -12.90 5.99 8.62
C TYR A 260 -11.89 6.89 9.34
N TYR A 261 -10.77 6.33 9.83
CA TYR A 261 -9.73 7.13 10.50
C TYR A 261 -9.11 8.17 9.57
N TYR A 262 -8.85 7.79 8.32
CA TYR A 262 -8.30 8.69 7.31
C TYR A 262 -9.26 9.85 7.01
N GLU A 263 -10.54 9.55 6.78
CA GLU A 263 -11.57 10.56 6.53
C GLU A 263 -11.86 11.43 7.75
N THR A 264 -11.81 10.88 8.97
CA THR A 264 -11.91 11.67 10.20
C THR A 264 -10.76 12.66 10.30
N ALA A 265 -9.53 12.23 10.04
CA ALA A 265 -8.38 13.11 10.04
C ALA A 265 -8.53 14.24 9.01
N MET A 266 -8.85 13.90 7.76
CA MET A 266 -9.05 14.89 6.69
C MET A 266 -10.18 15.89 7.02
N ASN A 267 -11.34 15.44 7.50
CA ASN A 267 -12.48 16.31 7.82
C ASN A 267 -12.23 17.22 9.02
N SER A 268 -11.42 16.77 9.99
CA SER A 268 -11.01 17.57 11.14
C SER A 268 -9.78 18.44 10.84
N ASN A 269 -9.32 18.49 9.58
CA ASN A 269 -8.07 19.12 9.17
C ASN A 269 -6.86 18.67 10.02
N LEU A 270 -6.93 17.44 10.53
CA LEU A 270 -5.84 16.75 11.18
C LEU A 270 -4.96 16.17 10.08
N SER A 271 -3.68 16.46 10.17
CA SER A 271 -2.68 15.85 9.31
C SER A 271 -1.57 15.31 10.20
N ILE A 272 -0.75 14.43 9.63
CA ILE A 272 0.49 14.03 10.27
C ILE A 272 1.39 15.27 10.29
N LYS A 273 1.44 15.93 11.46
CA LYS A 273 2.13 17.20 11.66
C LYS A 273 3.64 17.04 11.42
N ASP A 274 4.19 15.97 11.99
CA ASP A 274 5.60 15.62 11.89
C ASP A 274 5.82 14.56 10.80
N SER A 275 6.29 14.97 9.62
CA SER A 275 6.58 14.03 8.53
C SER A 275 7.76 13.10 8.84
N SER A 276 8.60 13.41 9.83
CA SER A 276 9.73 12.56 10.20
C SER A 276 9.29 11.18 10.68
N ILE A 277 8.10 11.07 11.29
CA ILE A 277 7.55 9.77 11.70
C ILE A 277 7.33 8.86 10.49
N LEU A 278 6.93 9.42 9.34
CA LEU A 278 6.68 8.63 8.13
C LEU A 278 7.97 8.16 7.51
N GLU A 279 9.00 9.01 7.47
CA GLU A 279 10.33 8.64 6.99
C GLU A 279 10.93 7.52 7.84
N GLU A 280 10.78 7.60 9.16
CA GLU A 280 11.27 6.55 10.08
C GLU A 280 10.48 5.25 9.99
N LEU A 281 9.18 5.32 9.68
CA LEU A 281 8.38 4.15 9.33
C LEU A 281 8.74 3.57 7.95
N GLY A 282 9.53 4.29 7.15
CA GLY A 282 10.12 3.86 5.88
C GLY A 282 9.46 4.45 4.62
N PHE A 283 8.58 5.45 4.77
CA PHE A 283 8.03 6.19 3.64
C PHE A 283 9.10 7.09 3.03
N LEU A 284 8.93 7.43 1.76
CA LEU A 284 9.76 8.43 1.09
C LEU A 284 8.95 9.70 0.82
N PRO A 285 9.55 10.90 0.87
CA PRO A 285 8.86 12.10 0.42
C PRO A 285 8.54 12.01 -1.08
N CYS A 286 7.43 12.60 -1.49
CA CYS A 286 7.09 12.81 -2.89
C CYS A 286 8.12 13.75 -3.52
N LYS A 287 8.79 13.30 -4.60
CA LYS A 287 9.81 14.09 -5.29
C LYS A 287 9.26 15.41 -5.83
N VAL A 288 8.05 15.41 -6.35
CA VAL A 288 7.40 16.61 -6.90
C VAL A 288 7.08 17.62 -5.79
N CYS A 289 6.52 17.15 -4.66
CA CYS A 289 6.30 18.02 -3.50
C CYS A 289 7.62 18.59 -2.97
N ALA A 290 8.65 17.75 -2.82
CA ALA A 290 9.95 18.16 -2.31
C ALA A 290 10.63 19.21 -3.22
N ALA A 291 10.55 19.07 -4.54
CA ALA A 291 11.10 20.03 -5.50
C ALA A 291 10.36 21.38 -5.45
N SER A 292 9.02 21.37 -5.29
CA SER A 292 8.22 22.60 -5.26
C SER A 292 8.57 23.54 -4.08
N LYS A 293 9.06 23.01 -2.96
CA LYS A 293 9.54 23.79 -1.81
C LYS A 293 10.80 24.62 -2.10
N GLN A 294 11.67 24.13 -2.98
CA GLN A 294 12.92 24.82 -3.28
C GLN A 294 12.70 26.06 -4.16
N ILE A 295 11.63 26.03 -4.97
CA ILE A 295 11.28 27.14 -5.88
C ILE A 295 10.56 28.27 -5.12
N SER A 296 9.73 27.94 -4.12
CA SER A 296 9.00 28.94 -3.32
C SER A 296 9.87 29.71 -2.31
N ASN A 297 11.12 29.27 -2.08
CA ASN A 297 12.08 29.93 -1.18
C ASN A 297 13.07 30.84 -1.93
N THR A 298 12.84 31.10 -3.21
CA THR A 298 13.59 32.13 -3.94
C THR A 298 13.05 33.50 -3.50
N PRO A 299 13.86 34.41 -2.94
CA PRO A 299 13.39 35.73 -2.56
C PRO A 299 12.79 36.42 -3.77
N THR A 300 11.55 36.88 -3.64
CA THR A 300 10.95 37.81 -4.60
C THR A 300 11.87 39.02 -4.68
N ILE A 301 12.58 39.18 -5.80
CA ILE A 301 13.28 40.42 -6.09
C ILE A 301 12.18 41.45 -6.39
N GLU A 302 11.83 42.25 -5.39
CA GLU A 302 11.09 43.47 -5.62
C GLU A 302 11.96 44.45 -6.42
N ASN A 303 11.35 44.95 -7.50
CA ASN A 303 11.80 45.96 -8.45
C ASN A 303 12.88 46.94 -7.98
N ALA A 304 13.94 47.08 -8.79
CA ALA A 304 14.65 48.35 -8.97
C ALA A 304 15.21 48.46 -10.40
N ASP A 305 14.65 49.45 -11.10
CA ASP A 305 15.15 50.27 -12.21
C ASP A 305 15.74 49.68 -13.51
N ASN A 306 15.19 50.25 -14.60
CA ASN A 306 15.65 50.20 -15.97
C ASN A 306 17.07 50.75 -16.13
N SER A 307 18.01 49.97 -16.65
CA SER A 307 18.90 50.43 -17.73
C SER A 307 19.65 49.26 -18.39
N GLU A 308 19.60 49.31 -19.72
CA GLU A 308 20.50 48.76 -20.73
C GLU A 308 20.73 47.25 -20.88
N VAL A 309 20.62 46.89 -22.16
CA VAL A 309 20.72 45.57 -22.76
C VAL A 309 22.18 45.17 -22.83
N ASP A 310 22.53 44.02 -22.25
CA ASP A 310 23.64 43.21 -22.74
C ASP A 310 23.23 41.73 -22.81
N ILE A 311 23.23 41.23 -24.04
CA ILE A 311 22.96 39.84 -24.39
C ILE A 311 24.22 39.04 -24.09
N ILE A 312 24.24 38.32 -22.97
CA ILE A 312 25.16 37.20 -22.75
C ILE A 312 24.35 36.01 -22.22
N SER A 313 24.45 34.91 -22.97
CA SER A 313 23.74 33.65 -22.77
C SER A 313 24.00 33.06 -21.38
N SER A 314 22.96 33.00 -20.53
CA SER A 314 22.97 32.16 -19.34
C SER A 314 22.44 30.78 -19.69
N GLU A 315 23.29 29.79 -19.46
CA GLU A 315 23.05 28.37 -19.62
C GLU A 315 21.69 27.94 -19.05
N LYS A 316 20.88 27.31 -19.90
CA LYS A 316 19.68 26.60 -19.47
C LYS A 316 20.10 25.57 -18.43
N SER A 317 19.63 25.73 -17.20
CA SER A 317 19.60 24.67 -16.21
C SER A 317 18.83 23.48 -16.80
N ASN A 318 19.56 22.53 -17.37
CA ASN A 318 19.05 21.24 -17.80
C ASN A 318 18.66 20.43 -16.55
N LEU A 319 17.51 20.76 -15.96
CA LEU A 319 16.82 19.82 -15.10
C LEU A 319 16.34 18.68 -15.99
N ASN A 320 17.00 17.53 -15.85
CA ASN A 320 16.71 16.32 -16.61
C ASN A 320 15.29 15.83 -16.28
N ILE A 321 14.34 16.13 -17.15
CA ILE A 321 12.92 15.73 -17.05
C ILE A 321 12.77 14.19 -16.95
N GLU A 322 13.78 13.44 -17.36
CA GLU A 322 13.80 11.96 -17.34
C GLU A 322 13.84 11.35 -15.92
N ASP A 323 14.34 12.07 -14.90
CA ASP A 323 14.41 11.57 -13.51
C ASP A 323 13.08 11.71 -12.73
N ILE A 324 12.10 12.42 -13.30
CA ILE A 324 10.77 12.66 -12.73
C ILE A 324 9.78 11.55 -13.16
N ALA A 325 10.05 10.83 -14.26
CA ALA A 325 9.07 9.99 -14.94
C ALA A 325 9.02 8.51 -14.51
N THR A 326 9.95 8.01 -13.69
CA THR A 326 10.17 6.56 -13.49
C THR A 326 9.58 5.96 -12.20
N ASP A 327 8.55 6.55 -11.59
CA ASP A 327 8.34 6.38 -10.14
C ASP A 327 7.01 5.82 -9.61
N ILE A 328 6.62 4.58 -9.93
CA ILE A 328 5.38 4.03 -9.33
C ILE A 328 5.35 2.50 -9.33
N TYR A 329 5.13 1.77 -8.21
CA TYR A 329 4.54 0.40 -8.18
C TYR A 329 4.06 0.00 -6.78
N GLY A 330 2.86 -0.58 -6.67
CA GLY A 330 2.40 -1.37 -5.52
C GLY A 330 0.90 -1.70 -5.58
N TRP A 331 0.61 -3.00 -5.71
CA TRP A 331 -0.62 -3.84 -5.69
C TRP A 331 -1.97 -3.39 -5.06
N SER A 332 -3.13 -3.65 -5.70
CA SER A 332 -4.22 -4.49 -5.10
C SER A 332 -5.28 -4.94 -6.12
N LYS A 333 -5.56 -6.25 -6.19
CA LYS A 333 -6.85 -6.88 -5.86
C LYS A 333 -6.68 -8.40 -5.79
N GLY A 334 -7.51 -9.02 -4.96
CA GLY A 334 -7.39 -10.41 -4.50
C GLY A 334 -7.38 -11.46 -5.60
N GLY A 335 -6.51 -12.45 -5.39
CA GLY A 335 -6.42 -13.70 -6.11
C GLY A 335 -5.53 -14.64 -5.31
N ASP A 336 -6.18 -15.56 -4.61
CA ASP A 336 -5.72 -16.80 -4.00
C ASP A 336 -4.23 -16.93 -3.68
N ILE A 337 -3.91 -16.84 -2.38
CA ILE A 337 -2.75 -17.51 -1.81
C ILE A 337 -3.31 -18.74 -1.11
N SER A 338 -3.16 -19.91 -1.73
CA SER A 338 -3.42 -21.17 -1.04
C SER A 338 -2.41 -21.33 0.10
N ALA A 339 -2.83 -21.95 1.20
CA ALA A 339 -2.01 -22.15 2.39
C ALA A 339 -0.71 -22.97 2.17
N ALA A 340 -0.49 -23.51 0.96
CA ALA A 340 0.71 -24.26 0.58
C ALA A 340 1.95 -23.36 0.46
N ASP A 341 1.80 -22.08 0.04
CA ASP A 341 2.94 -21.19 -0.21
C ASP A 341 3.60 -20.67 1.08
N TRP A 342 2.98 -20.89 2.24
CA TRP A 342 3.52 -20.54 3.56
C TRP A 342 4.41 -21.64 4.17
N ILE A 343 4.44 -22.86 3.62
CA ILE A 343 5.11 -24.02 4.24
C ILE A 343 6.57 -24.17 3.79
N GLU A 344 6.95 -23.70 2.59
CA GLU A 344 8.35 -23.82 2.12
C GLU A 344 9.34 -22.84 2.79
N MET A 345 8.87 -21.85 3.55
CA MET A 345 9.75 -20.83 4.16
C MET A 345 10.23 -21.16 5.59
N ASN A 346 9.74 -22.23 6.22
CA ASN A 346 10.12 -22.61 7.60
C ASN A 346 10.79 -24.00 7.71
N SER A 347 11.20 -24.61 6.60
CA SER A 347 11.91 -25.91 6.61
C SER A 347 13.40 -25.85 6.29
N TYR A 348 13.97 -24.65 6.10
CA TYR A 348 15.41 -24.44 5.89
C TYR A 348 16.03 -23.62 7.01
N ASP A 349 15.91 -24.11 8.24
CA ASP A 349 16.86 -23.85 9.33
C ASP A 349 16.66 -24.91 10.43
N ARG A 350 17.02 -26.15 10.10
CA ARG A 350 17.55 -27.17 11.01
C ARG A 350 18.53 -28.06 10.29
#